data_AF-A0ABD4KUF3-F1
#
_entry.id   AF-A0ABD4KUF3-F1
#
_cell.length_a   1.000
_cell.length_b   1.000
_cell.length_c   1.000
_cell.angle_alpha   90.00
_cell.angle_beta   90.00
_cell.angle_gamma   90.00
#
_symmetry.space_group_name_H-M   'P 1'
#
loop_
_entity.id
_entity.type
_entity.pdbx_description
1 polymer ?
#
loop_
_entity_poly.entity_id
_entity_poly.type
_entity_poly.pdbx_seq_one_letter_code
_entity_poly.pdbx_strand_id
1 'polypeptide(L)'
;CSRATARTTAALQTLHLVLEQQSQSTSLDFSIATVGKLSQEQGGPSTQTIRNRTGKHFQQLIDAWAAYSGTTRKKPLSVRQKQLLNNNDQHILESIDDPVIRAVVGSLIAERNKYRDQLNVLKANTDIVIDRTVKSQ
;
A
#
# COMPACT_ATOMS: atom_id res chain seq x y z
N CYS A 1 8.93 7.96 28.08
CA CYS A 1 10.18 7.43 27.49
C CYS A 1 11.32 7.40 28.51
N SER A 2 11.25 6.57 29.58
CA SER A 2 12.22 6.60 30.69
C SER A 2 13.04 5.31 30.88
N ARG A 3 12.96 4.34 29.95
CA ARG A 3 13.65 3.04 30.03
C ARG A 3 14.34 2.62 28.71
N ALA A 4 14.48 3.54 27.76
CA ALA A 4 15.12 3.26 26.47
C ALA A 4 16.64 3.44 26.62
N THR A 5 17.42 2.45 26.18
CA THR A 5 18.87 2.57 26.11
C THR A 5 19.28 3.54 25.00
N ALA A 6 20.44 4.19 25.13
CA ALA A 6 20.97 5.11 24.12
C ALA A 6 21.01 4.50 22.70
N ARG A 7 21.23 3.18 22.61
CA ARG A 7 21.17 2.43 21.36
C ARG A 7 19.76 2.36 20.76
N THR A 8 18.74 2.14 21.60
CA THR A 8 17.35 2.09 21.14
C THR A 8 16.82 3.46 20.71
N THR A 9 17.26 4.54 21.36
CA THR A 9 16.88 5.90 20.96
C THR A 9 17.48 6.28 19.62
N ALA A 10 18.77 5.98 19.39
CA ALA A 10 19.41 6.21 18.10
C ALA A 10 18.72 5.41 16.97
N ALA A 11 18.42 4.13 17.22
CA ALA A 11 17.70 3.29 16.27
C ALA A 11 16.28 3.81 15.95
N LEU A 12 15.57 4.37 16.93
CA LEU A 12 14.25 4.97 16.73
C LEU A 12 14.33 6.27 15.91
N GLN A 13 15.37 7.08 16.11
CA GLN A 13 15.61 8.29 15.32
C GLN A 13 15.89 7.96 13.86
N THR A 14 16.75 6.98 13.59
CA THR A 14 16.99 6.50 12.21
C THR A 14 15.71 5.96 11.57
N LEU A 15 14.94 5.16 12.30
CA LEU A 15 13.65 4.64 11.82
C LEU A 15 12.66 5.78 11.50
N HIS A 16 12.60 6.80 12.33
CA HIS A 16 11.74 7.97 12.14
C HIS A 16 12.06 8.71 10.84
N LEU A 17 13.34 9.00 10.57
CA LEU A 17 13.77 9.67 9.34
C LEU A 17 13.42 8.84 8.08
N VAL A 18 13.59 7.52 8.14
CA VAL A 18 13.23 6.63 7.03
C VAL A 18 11.71 6.64 6.79
N LEU A 19 10.90 6.63 7.85
CA LEU A 19 9.45 6.68 7.73
C LEU A 19 8.95 8.04 7.20
N GLU A 20 9.59 9.13 7.62
CA GLU A 20 9.31 10.46 7.11
C GLU A 20 9.60 10.55 5.61
N GLN A 21 10.75 10.07 5.16
CA GLN A 21 11.10 9.99 3.72
C GLN A 21 10.10 9.11 2.96
N GLN A 22 9.70 7.96 3.53
CA GLN A 22 8.73 7.08 2.90
C GLN A 22 7.35 7.74 2.76
N SER A 23 6.95 8.58 3.72
CA SER A 23 5.67 9.30 3.68
C SER A 23 5.58 10.33 2.56
N GLN A 24 6.72 10.83 2.09
CA GLN A 24 6.82 11.78 0.98
C GLN A 24 6.88 11.07 -0.39
N SER A 25 7.04 9.73 -0.40
CA SER A 25 7.11 8.94 -1.63
C SER A 25 5.72 8.60 -2.17
N THR A 26 5.59 8.51 -3.50
CA THR A 26 4.35 8.11 -4.20
C THR A 26 3.87 6.72 -3.81
N SER A 27 4.78 5.82 -3.40
CA SER A 27 4.43 4.47 -2.93
C SER A 27 4.50 4.37 -1.41
N LEU A 28 3.35 4.48 -0.74
CA LEU A 28 3.21 4.36 0.71
C LEU A 28 3.26 2.89 1.17
N ASP A 29 4.45 2.27 1.14
CA ASP A 29 4.68 0.92 1.66
C ASP A 29 5.34 0.96 3.05
N PHE A 30 4.50 0.93 4.09
CA PHE A 30 4.92 0.85 5.49
C PHE A 30 5.00 -0.58 6.02
N SER A 31 5.15 -1.58 5.15
CA SER A 31 5.28 -2.95 5.61
C SER A 31 6.62 -3.18 6.35
N ILE A 32 6.60 -4.07 7.34
CA ILE A 32 7.79 -4.38 8.17
C ILE A 32 8.99 -4.78 7.32
N ALA A 33 8.73 -5.53 6.24
CA ALA A 33 9.79 -6.03 5.38
C ALA A 33 10.46 -4.90 4.59
N THR A 34 9.67 -3.96 4.07
CA THR A 34 10.16 -2.82 3.29
C THR A 34 10.85 -1.82 4.21
N VAL A 35 10.17 -1.39 5.27
CA VAL A 35 10.72 -0.46 6.27
C VAL A 35 11.97 -1.04 6.94
N GLY A 36 11.96 -2.32 7.31
CA GLY A 36 13.11 -2.97 7.94
C GLY A 36 14.32 -3.11 7.01
N LYS A 37 14.10 -3.26 5.70
CA LYS A 37 15.18 -3.25 4.71
C LYS A 37 15.77 -1.84 4.55
N LEU A 38 14.91 -0.84 4.34
CA LEU A 38 15.33 0.57 4.21
C LEU A 38 16.04 1.07 5.46
N SER A 39 15.53 0.71 6.64
CA SER A 39 16.13 1.08 7.91
C SER A 39 17.50 0.42 8.10
N GLN A 40 17.64 -0.87 7.74
CA GLN A 40 18.92 -1.57 7.82
C GLN A 40 19.98 -0.99 6.89
N GLU A 41 19.60 -0.57 5.67
CA GLU A 41 20.50 0.10 4.72
C GLU A 41 21.05 1.41 5.28
N GLN A 42 20.29 2.11 6.13
CA GLN A 42 20.73 3.33 6.82
C GLN A 42 21.30 3.09 8.23
N GLY A 43 21.68 1.84 8.56
CA GLY A 43 22.28 1.50 9.86
C GLY A 43 21.30 1.43 11.03
N GLY A 44 19.99 1.45 10.75
CA GLY A 44 18.91 1.28 11.71
C GLY A 44 18.53 -0.19 11.97
N PRO A 45 17.40 -0.43 12.68
CA PRO A 45 16.97 -1.77 13.05
C PRO A 45 16.57 -2.64 11.84
N SER A 46 17.08 -3.88 11.81
CA SER A 46 16.74 -4.85 10.77
C SER A 46 15.28 -5.34 10.86
N THR A 47 14.77 -5.88 9.76
CA THR A 47 13.44 -6.51 9.68
C THR A 47 13.19 -7.52 10.80
N GLN A 48 14.18 -8.34 11.15
CA GLN A 48 14.06 -9.30 12.26
C GLN A 48 13.95 -8.60 13.61
N THR A 49 14.75 -7.56 13.84
CA THR A 49 14.73 -6.77 15.07
C THR A 49 13.37 -6.11 15.29
N ILE A 50 12.78 -5.58 14.23
CA ILE A 50 11.44 -4.96 14.28
C ILE A 50 10.37 -6.03 14.55
N ARG A 51 10.48 -7.22 13.94
CA ARG A 51 9.47 -8.29 14.08
C ARG A 51 9.50 -8.96 15.47
N ASN A 52 10.66 -8.98 16.12
CA ASN A 52 10.84 -9.61 17.43
C ASN A 52 9.96 -8.97 18.52
N ARG A 53 9.63 -9.75 19.55
CA ARG A 53 8.79 -9.30 20.69
C ARG A 53 9.38 -8.08 21.42
N THR A 54 10.70 -7.94 21.42
CA THR A 54 11.41 -6.78 21.99
C THR A 54 11.28 -5.52 21.13
N GLY A 55 11.01 -5.66 19.83
CA GLY A 55 10.88 -4.55 18.86
C GLY A 55 9.52 -3.87 18.85
N LYS A 56 8.62 -4.12 19.82
CA LYS A 56 7.26 -3.55 19.86
C LYS A 56 7.22 -2.02 19.69
N HIS A 57 8.20 -1.31 20.23
CA HIS A 57 8.29 0.15 20.11
C HIS A 57 8.55 0.59 18.65
N PHE A 58 9.38 -0.14 17.90
CA PHE A 58 9.55 0.10 16.46
C PHE A 58 8.26 -0.18 15.69
N GLN A 59 7.55 -1.24 16.05
CA GLN A 59 6.27 -1.58 15.44
C GLN A 59 5.23 -0.47 15.65
N GLN A 60 5.12 0.02 16.89
CA GLN A 60 4.21 1.13 17.24
C GLN A 60 4.53 2.40 16.47
N LEU A 61 5.81 2.73 16.28
CA LEU A 61 6.19 3.90 15.49
C LEU A 61 5.79 3.74 14.01
N ILE A 62 6.02 2.57 13.43
CA ILE A 62 5.60 2.26 12.05
C ILE A 62 4.08 2.33 11.92
N ASP A 63 3.34 1.79 12.90
CA ASP A 63 1.88 1.82 12.91
C ASP A 63 1.33 3.25 12.99
N ALA A 64 1.95 4.12 13.80
CA ALA A 64 1.60 5.53 13.91
C ALA A 64 1.82 6.28 12.59
N TRP A 65 2.94 6.04 11.91
CA TRP A 65 3.23 6.64 10.60
C TRP A 65 2.32 6.11 9.50
N ALA A 66 2.04 4.82 9.48
CA ALA A 66 1.10 4.25 8.52
C ALA A 66 -0.30 4.89 8.68
N ALA A 67 -0.77 5.03 9.92
CA ALA A 67 -2.03 5.69 10.24
C ALA A 67 -2.03 7.18 9.85
N TYR A 68 -0.94 7.91 10.13
CA TYR A 68 -0.77 9.30 9.73
C TYR A 68 -0.85 9.47 8.20
N SER A 69 -0.25 8.57 7.44
CA SER A 69 -0.30 8.57 5.97
C SER A 69 -1.59 7.97 5.38
N GLY A 70 -2.60 7.65 6.20
CA GLY A 70 -3.87 7.08 5.74
C GLY A 70 -3.77 5.65 5.18
N THR A 71 -2.72 4.91 5.56
CA THR A 71 -2.45 3.55 5.10
C THR A 71 -2.40 2.56 6.26
N THR A 72 -2.16 1.28 5.96
CA THR A 72 -1.96 0.24 6.99
C THR A 72 -0.59 -0.41 6.81
N ARG A 73 -0.09 -1.07 7.86
CA ARG A 73 1.15 -1.85 7.82
C ARG A 73 1.10 -3.08 6.90
N LYS A 74 -0.07 -3.40 6.34
CA LYS A 74 -0.21 -4.48 5.37
C LYS A 74 0.47 -4.05 4.08
N LYS A 75 1.28 -4.93 3.49
CA LYS A 75 1.85 -4.69 2.16
C LYS A 75 0.72 -4.31 1.21
N PRO A 76 0.85 -3.22 0.43
CA PRO A 76 -0.11 -2.94 -0.61
C PRO A 76 -0.17 -4.18 -1.52
N LEU A 77 -1.38 -4.70 -1.74
CA LEU A 77 -1.58 -5.89 -2.55
C LEU A 77 -0.92 -5.69 -3.92
N SER A 78 -0.16 -6.68 -4.36
CA SER A 78 0.43 -6.68 -5.70
C SER A 78 -0.67 -6.54 -6.75
N VAL A 79 -0.36 -5.93 -7.90
CA VAL A 79 -1.28 -5.83 -9.05
C VAL A 79 -1.89 -7.20 -9.38
N ARG A 80 -1.08 -8.27 -9.36
CA ARG A 80 -1.52 -9.65 -9.58
C ARG A 80 -2.49 -10.15 -8.51
N GLN A 81 -2.27 -9.80 -7.25
CA GLN A 81 -3.17 -10.18 -6.16
C GLN A 81 -4.50 -9.41 -6.22
N LYS A 82 -4.46 -8.13 -6.63
CA LYS A 82 -5.67 -7.35 -6.91
C LYS A 82 -6.46 -7.94 -8.08
N GLN A 83 -5.78 -8.40 -9.13
CA GLN A 83 -6.41 -9.07 -10.27
C GLN A 83 -7.02 -10.43 -9.88
N LEU A 84 -6.35 -11.22 -9.05
CA LEU A 84 -6.89 -12.49 -8.52
C LEU A 84 -8.14 -12.28 -7.67
N LEU A 85 -8.20 -11.22 -6.87
CA LEU A 85 -9.41 -10.86 -6.12
C LEU A 85 -10.57 -10.49 -7.05
N ASN A 86 -10.31 -9.80 -8.16
CA ASN A 86 -11.34 -9.51 -9.17
C ASN A 86 -11.86 -10.79 -9.85
N ASN A 87 -11.05 -11.85 -9.93
CA ASN A 87 -11.46 -13.13 -10.52
C ASN A 87 -12.28 -14.01 -9.55
N ASN A 88 -12.40 -13.62 -8.27
CA ASN A 88 -13.15 -14.35 -7.25
C ASN A 88 -14.57 -13.83 -7.05
N ASP A 89 -15.03 -12.89 -7.88
CA ASP A 89 -16.38 -12.32 -7.79
C ASP A 89 -17.45 -13.41 -7.77
N GLN A 90 -17.28 -14.47 -8.58
CA GLN A 90 -18.21 -15.60 -8.62
C GLN A 90 -18.21 -16.44 -7.33
N HIS A 91 -17.03 -16.69 -6.77
CA HIS A 91 -16.91 -17.40 -5.49
C HIS A 91 -17.51 -16.59 -4.33
N ILE A 92 -17.46 -15.25 -4.38
CA ILE A 92 -18.12 -14.37 -3.40
C ILE A 92 -19.64 -14.46 -3.54
N LEU A 93 -20.17 -14.55 -4.76
CA LEU A 93 -21.61 -14.69 -4.98
C LEU A 93 -22.11 -16.08 -4.55
N GLU A 94 -21.32 -17.13 -4.81
CA GLU A 94 -21.66 -18.51 -4.44
C GLU A 94 -21.72 -18.73 -2.93
N SER A 95 -20.95 -17.97 -2.14
CA SER A 95 -20.96 -18.06 -0.67
C SER A 95 -22.11 -17.31 0.02
N ILE A 96 -22.91 -16.54 -0.72
CA ILE A 96 -24.06 -15.80 -0.18
C ILE A 96 -25.31 -16.65 -0.32
N ASP A 97 -25.83 -17.23 0.76
CA ASP A 97 -27.00 -18.11 0.71
C ASP A 97 -28.30 -17.39 0.27
N ASP A 98 -28.51 -16.15 0.72
CA ASP A 98 -29.71 -15.37 0.39
C ASP A 98 -29.67 -14.90 -1.08
N PRO A 99 -30.63 -15.32 -1.93
CA PRO A 99 -30.65 -14.98 -3.34
C PRO A 99 -30.85 -13.49 -3.61
N VAL A 100 -31.56 -12.76 -2.73
CA VAL A 100 -31.80 -11.33 -2.90
C VAL A 100 -30.52 -10.56 -2.63
N ILE A 101 -29.82 -10.88 -1.54
CA ILE A 101 -28.53 -10.28 -1.22
C ILE A 101 -27.50 -10.62 -2.31
N ARG A 102 -27.51 -11.87 -2.79
CA ARG A 102 -26.63 -12.30 -3.89
C ARG A 102 -26.86 -11.46 -5.15
N ALA A 103 -28.12 -11.19 -5.51
CA ALA A 103 -28.45 -10.35 -6.67
C ALA A 103 -27.96 -8.90 -6.51
N VAL A 104 -28.16 -8.30 -5.33
CA VAL A 104 -27.71 -6.92 -5.04
C VAL A 104 -26.18 -6.82 -5.07
N VAL A 105 -25.48 -7.78 -4.47
CA VAL A 105 -24.02 -7.82 -4.53
C VAL A 105 -23.53 -8.04 -5.97
N GLY A 106 -24.23 -8.88 -6.73
CA GLY A 106 -23.96 -9.10 -8.15
C GLY A 106 -24.07 -7.81 -8.99
N SER A 107 -25.10 -7.00 -8.75
CA SER A 107 -25.26 -5.71 -9.45
C SER A 107 -24.17 -4.72 -9.07
N LEU A 108 -23.80 -4.64 -7.78
CA LEU A 108 -22.70 -3.79 -7.33
C LEU A 108 -21.35 -4.19 -7.94
N ILE A 109 -21.09 -5.49 -8.07
CA ILE A 109 -19.89 -6.00 -8.74
C ILE A 109 -19.88 -5.59 -10.22
N ALA A 110 -21.02 -5.71 -10.91
CA ALA A 110 -21.13 -5.32 -12.31
C ALA A 110 -20.88 -3.82 -12.53
N GLU A 111 -21.45 -2.96 -11.70
CA GLU A 111 -21.22 -1.51 -11.76
C GLU A 111 -19.76 -1.16 -11.48
N ARG A 112 -19.16 -1.77 -10.44
CA ARG A 112 -17.74 -1.59 -10.13
C ARG A 112 -16.85 -1.98 -11.31
N ASN A 113 -17.15 -3.09 -12.00
CA ASN A 113 -16.39 -3.52 -13.17
C ASN A 113 -16.52 -2.53 -14.32
N LYS A 114 -17.74 -2.07 -14.62
CA LYS A 114 -17.99 -1.03 -15.61
C LYS A 114 -17.19 0.25 -15.34
N TYR A 115 -17.19 0.75 -14.10
CA TYR A 115 -16.44 1.95 -13.75
C TYR A 115 -14.93 1.75 -13.87
N ARG A 116 -14.43 0.57 -13.51
CA ARG A 116 -13.00 0.24 -13.67
C ARG A 116 -12.61 0.20 -15.14
N ASP A 117 -13.45 -0.35 -16.01
CA ASP A 117 -13.19 -0.40 -17.45
C ASP A 117 -13.17 1.01 -18.05
N GLN A 118 -14.15 1.84 -17.71
CA GLN A 118 -14.18 3.25 -18.13
C GLN A 118 -12.94 4.01 -17.66
N LEU A 119 -12.53 3.80 -16.40
CA LEU A 119 -11.35 4.43 -15.82
C LEU A 119 -10.06 3.94 -16.51
N ASN A 120 -9.97 2.65 -16.85
CA ASN A 120 -8.82 2.10 -17.59
C ASN A 120 -8.74 2.66 -19.00
N VAL A 121 -9.88 2.79 -19.71
CA VAL A 121 -9.96 3.45 -21.01
C VAL A 121 -9.51 4.91 -20.90
N LEU A 122 -9.99 5.65 -19.89
CA LEU A 122 -9.59 7.03 -19.69
C LEU A 122 -8.08 7.16 -19.45
N LYS A 123 -7.52 6.30 -18.60
CA LYS A 123 -6.08 6.24 -18.33
C LYS A 123 -5.25 5.91 -19.58
N ALA A 124 -5.74 5.02 -20.44
CA ALA A 124 -5.06 4.67 -21.67
C ALA A 124 -5.04 5.83 -22.68
N ASN A 125 -6.02 6.73 -22.63
CA ASN A 125 -6.16 7.85 -23.55
C ASN A 125 -5.60 9.18 -22.99
N THR A 126 -5.00 9.21 -21.79
CA THR A 126 -4.52 10.46 -21.17
C THR A 126 -3.23 11.00 -21.79
N ASP A 127 -2.37 10.17 -22.36
CA ASP A 127 -1.10 10.60 -22.97
C ASP A 127 -1.27 10.80 -24.49
N ILE A 128 -1.87 11.92 -24.87
CA ILE A 128 -1.96 12.33 -26.28
C ILE A 128 -0.76 13.22 -26.63
N VAL A 129 0.22 12.67 -27.34
CA VAL A 129 1.34 13.43 -27.91
C VAL A 129 0.91 14.03 -29.24
N ILE A 130 0.66 15.34 -29.29
CA ILE A 130 0.37 16.07 -30.53
C ILE A 130 1.68 16.63 -31.07
N ASP A 131 2.20 16.04 -32.15
CA ASP A 131 3.29 16.64 -32.92
C ASP A 131 2.79 17.90 -33.63
N ARG A 132 3.35 19.06 -33.28
CA ARG A 132 3.01 20.37 -33.86
C ARG A 132 4.06 20.85 -34.87
N THR A 133 4.80 19.95 -35.50
CA THR A 133 5.73 20.35 -36.56
C THR A 133 4.96 20.80 -37.82
N VAL A 134 4.82 22.11 -37.98
CA VAL A 134 4.38 22.71 -39.24
C VAL A 134 5.53 22.56 -40.23
N LYS A 135 5.38 21.70 -41.25
CA LYS A 135 6.33 21.67 -42.36
C LYS A 135 6.19 22.99 -43.13
N SER A 136 7.10 23.93 -42.86
CA SER A 136 7.26 25.11 -43.71
C SER A 136 7.67 24.64 -45.09
N GLN A 137 6.81 24.90 -46.08
CA GLN A 137 7.16 24.87 -47.50
C GLN A 137 7.97 26.11 -47.86
#